data_AF-A0A8H7MKY2-F1
#
_entry.id   AF-A0A8H7MKY2-F1
#
_cell.length_a   1.000
_cell.length_b   1.000
_cell.length_c   1.000
_cell.angle_alpha   90.00
_cell.angle_beta   90.00
_cell.angle_gamma   90.00
#
_symmetry.space_group_name_H-M   'P 1'
#
loop_
_entity.id
_entity.type
_entity.pdbx_description
1 polymer ?
#
loop_
_entity_poly.entity_id
_entity_poly.type
_entity_poly.pdbx_seq_one_letter_code
_entity_poly.pdbx_strand_id
1 'polypeptide(L)'
;MRRKNNTNTSSQALADAALAYLPPSLESVISPPPPNVEASTTQGALASFYAHQPAKPGAESGTDPAIKAEIEDASPSLPSLLQYVDHVLMQDKARHDQPPQAGRRCIICNLQWDKASVPSTFLPLSPCNHWVHYRCLIWLATGDGPHRDKCYACNTPLYEWDGISALTLATRTSLPMGHSRITTSSSDTDVAVVSDKDLYEQECLFIDDTIAHRFFGQLTRLTGFSDNSPDLVQCYDDVLNDLSAMGRPQSKWLRWNTYNGCLLFSMLVAIKMRRFLLEHHGLIVRTEAWTAWEDGCRSLQKRILEDVHMDRGSGLPN
;
A
#
# COMPACT_ATOMS: atom_id res chain seq x y z
N MET A 1 -11.52 36.59 6.75
CA MET A 1 -12.79 36.02 7.27
C MET A 1 -12.51 34.65 7.88
N ARG A 2 -12.60 34.50 9.21
CA ARG A 2 -12.44 33.20 9.90
C ARG A 2 -13.72 32.38 9.72
N ARG A 3 -13.69 31.33 8.89
CA ARG A 3 -14.75 30.30 8.88
C ARG A 3 -14.67 29.53 10.19
N LYS A 4 -15.74 29.59 11.00
CA LYS A 4 -15.93 28.71 12.16
C LYS A 4 -16.44 27.36 11.63
N ASN A 5 -15.62 26.31 11.70
CA ASN A 5 -16.08 24.93 11.50
C ASN A 5 -16.98 24.56 12.68
N ASN A 6 -18.29 24.54 12.46
CA ASN A 6 -19.30 24.41 13.52
C ASN A 6 -20.20 23.16 13.35
N THR A 7 -19.69 22.08 12.76
CA THR A 7 -20.53 20.92 12.40
C THR A 7 -20.12 19.56 12.99
N ASN A 8 -19.00 19.42 13.71
CA ASN A 8 -18.58 18.11 14.25
C ASN A 8 -19.07 17.77 15.67
N THR A 9 -19.60 18.74 16.42
CA THR A 9 -19.99 18.51 17.83
C THR A 9 -21.24 17.63 17.96
N SER A 10 -22.12 17.63 16.96
CA SER A 10 -23.37 16.88 17.00
C SER A 10 -23.18 15.39 16.70
N SER A 11 -22.28 15.05 15.77
CA SER A 11 -22.02 13.67 15.34
C SER A 11 -21.23 12.90 16.40
N GLN A 12 -20.22 13.54 17.02
CA GLN A 12 -19.44 12.95 18.10
C GLN A 12 -20.33 12.59 19.31
N ALA A 13 -21.21 13.52 19.73
CA ALA A 13 -22.10 13.30 20.86
C ALA A 13 -23.13 12.18 20.62
N LEU A 14 -23.60 12.02 19.38
CA LEU A 14 -24.48 10.91 19.00
C LEU A 14 -23.76 9.56 19.01
N ALA A 15 -22.50 9.54 18.58
CA ALA A 15 -21.69 8.33 18.59
C ALA A 15 -21.31 7.90 20.01
N ASP A 16 -20.92 8.85 20.87
CA ASP A 16 -20.64 8.59 22.27
C ASP A 16 -21.89 8.09 23.00
N ALA A 17 -23.07 8.64 22.67
CA ALA A 17 -24.34 8.14 23.17
C ALA A 17 -24.62 6.71 22.68
N ALA A 18 -24.46 6.43 21.39
CA ALA A 18 -24.67 5.09 20.82
C ALA A 18 -23.74 4.04 21.43
N LEU A 19 -22.47 4.38 21.65
CA LEU A 19 -21.48 3.51 22.29
C LEU A 19 -21.74 3.31 23.79
N ALA A 20 -22.35 4.30 24.47
CA ALA A 20 -22.76 4.16 25.87
C ALA A 20 -23.96 3.20 26.06
N TYR A 21 -24.72 2.92 25.00
CA TYR A 21 -25.81 1.93 25.01
C TYR A 21 -25.35 0.51 24.69
N LEU A 22 -24.08 0.29 24.34
CA LEU A 22 -23.54 -1.06 24.26
C LEU A 22 -23.55 -1.65 25.68
N PRO A 23 -24.35 -2.69 25.95
CA PRO A 23 -24.42 -3.25 27.29
C PRO A 23 -23.02 -3.71 27.71
N PRO A 24 -22.58 -3.44 28.96
CA PRO A 24 -21.38 -4.09 29.48
C PRO A 24 -21.61 -5.59 29.32
N SER A 25 -20.72 -6.25 28.57
CA SER A 25 -20.84 -7.66 28.24
C SER A 25 -21.15 -8.45 29.51
N LEU A 26 -22.38 -8.95 29.62
CA LEU A 26 -22.67 -10.07 30.50
C LEU A 26 -21.68 -11.15 30.08
N GLU A 27 -20.81 -11.58 31.01
CA GLU A 27 -19.89 -12.70 30.81
C GLU A 27 -20.68 -13.83 30.13
N SER A 28 -20.42 -14.02 28.84
CA SER A 28 -21.26 -14.87 28.02
C SER A 28 -20.96 -16.31 28.38
N VAL A 29 -22.00 -16.99 28.84
CA VAL A 29 -22.08 -18.45 28.76
C VAL A 29 -21.88 -18.80 27.30
N ILE A 30 -20.71 -19.40 27.00
CA ILE A 30 -20.31 -19.83 25.66
C ILE A 30 -21.42 -20.72 25.10
N SER A 31 -22.25 -20.15 24.25
CA SER A 31 -23.19 -20.90 23.43
C SER A 31 -22.48 -21.24 22.12
N PRO A 32 -22.63 -22.45 21.59
CA PRO A 32 -21.98 -22.84 20.34
C PRO A 32 -22.44 -21.92 19.20
N PRO A 33 -21.55 -21.59 18.25
CA PRO A 33 -21.86 -20.67 17.17
C PRO A 33 -23.02 -21.22 16.32
N PRO A 34 -23.94 -20.35 15.86
CA PRO A 34 -24.95 -20.76 14.90
C PRO A 34 -24.29 -21.23 13.59
N PRO A 35 -24.78 -22.30 12.96
CA PRO A 35 -24.30 -22.69 11.64
C PRO A 35 -24.84 -21.69 10.62
N ASN A 36 -23.96 -21.19 9.74
CA ASN A 36 -24.24 -20.30 8.61
C ASN A 36 -24.65 -18.86 8.97
N VAL A 37 -23.66 -18.04 9.34
CA VAL A 37 -23.60 -16.67 8.83
C VAL A 37 -22.49 -16.67 7.78
N GLU A 38 -22.86 -16.63 6.49
CA GLU A 38 -21.91 -16.35 5.42
C GLU A 38 -21.40 -14.93 5.65
N ALA A 39 -20.27 -14.81 6.35
CA ALA A 39 -19.56 -13.56 6.48
C ALA A 39 -19.25 -13.07 5.07
N SER A 40 -19.86 -11.96 4.67
CA SER A 40 -19.57 -11.27 3.42
C SER A 40 -18.08 -11.02 3.39
N THR A 41 -17.37 -11.81 2.59
CA THR A 41 -15.93 -11.75 2.48
C THR A 41 -15.58 -10.43 1.83
N THR A 42 -14.48 -9.81 2.25
CA THR A 42 -13.73 -8.74 1.55
C THR A 42 -13.43 -9.05 0.06
N GLN A 43 -13.89 -10.20 -0.46
CA GLN A 43 -14.04 -10.46 -1.88
C GLN A 43 -15.03 -9.52 -2.55
N GLY A 44 -16.11 -9.04 -1.93
CA GLY A 44 -17.15 -8.25 -2.62
C GLY A 44 -16.60 -6.99 -3.30
N ALA A 45 -15.99 -6.09 -2.52
CA ALA A 45 -15.39 -4.87 -3.05
C ALA A 45 -14.19 -5.16 -3.97
N LEU A 46 -13.25 -6.02 -3.55
CA LEU A 46 -12.09 -6.35 -4.38
C LEU A 46 -12.49 -7.07 -5.68
N ALA A 47 -13.50 -7.94 -5.68
CA ALA A 47 -14.01 -8.62 -6.87
C ALA A 47 -14.73 -7.67 -7.82
N SER A 48 -15.45 -6.65 -7.32
CA SER A 48 -16.02 -5.62 -8.21
C SER A 48 -14.92 -4.79 -8.87
N PHE A 49 -13.79 -4.53 -8.19
CA PHE A 49 -12.61 -3.91 -8.80
C PHE A 49 -11.97 -4.80 -9.88
N TYR A 50 -11.92 -6.12 -9.68
CA TYR A 50 -11.34 -7.04 -10.66
C TYR A 50 -12.26 -7.34 -11.86
N ALA A 51 -13.57 -7.22 -11.70
CA ALA A 51 -14.53 -7.42 -12.80
C ALA A 51 -14.39 -6.37 -13.93
N HIS A 52 -13.71 -5.25 -13.67
CA HIS A 52 -13.56 -4.14 -14.62
C HIS A 52 -12.15 -4.00 -15.23
N GLN A 53 -11.25 -4.97 -15.03
CA GLN A 53 -9.97 -4.94 -15.75
C GLN A 53 -10.16 -5.27 -17.23
N PRO A 54 -9.68 -4.43 -18.17
CA PRO A 54 -9.76 -4.73 -19.59
C PRO A 54 -8.95 -5.99 -19.91
N ALA A 55 -9.57 -6.91 -20.65
CA ALA A 55 -8.91 -8.09 -21.16
C ALA A 55 -7.64 -7.67 -21.93
N LYS A 56 -6.52 -8.33 -21.60
CA LYS A 56 -5.21 -8.10 -22.22
C LYS A 56 -5.35 -8.15 -23.76
N PRO A 57 -4.89 -7.14 -24.52
CA PRO A 57 -4.92 -7.19 -25.97
C PRO A 57 -4.08 -8.38 -26.45
N GLY A 58 -4.69 -9.22 -27.29
CA GLY A 58 -4.09 -10.44 -27.83
C GLY A 58 -2.79 -10.12 -28.57
N ALA A 59 -1.75 -10.89 -28.24
CA ALA A 59 -0.45 -10.79 -28.90
C ALA A 59 -0.57 -11.25 -30.36
N GLU A 60 -0.22 -10.36 -31.30
CA GLU A 60 -0.02 -10.71 -32.70
C GLU A 60 1.32 -11.44 -32.86
N SER A 61 1.22 -12.66 -33.40
CA SER A 61 2.33 -13.57 -33.70
C SER A 61 3.11 -13.09 -34.94
N GLY A 62 4.27 -12.48 -34.73
CA GLY A 62 5.27 -12.25 -35.78
C GLY A 62 6.44 -13.23 -35.65
N THR A 63 6.59 -14.11 -36.64
CA THR A 63 7.73 -15.02 -36.81
C THR A 63 8.94 -14.28 -37.38
N ASP A 64 10.09 -14.33 -36.71
CA ASP A 64 11.40 -14.03 -37.31
C ASP A 64 12.47 -15.03 -36.83
N PRO A 65 13.49 -15.35 -37.67
CA PRO A 65 14.32 -16.54 -37.50
C PRO A 65 15.54 -16.34 -36.60
N ALA A 66 15.96 -17.48 -36.05
CA ALA A 66 16.99 -17.65 -35.01
C ALA A 66 18.40 -17.17 -35.39
N ILE A 67 18.94 -16.27 -34.55
CA ILE A 67 20.38 -16.04 -34.40
C ILE A 67 20.82 -16.76 -33.12
N LYS A 68 21.84 -17.62 -33.24
CA LYS A 68 22.47 -18.35 -32.13
C LYS A 68 22.89 -17.39 -31.02
N ALA A 69 22.22 -17.46 -29.86
CA ALA A 69 22.69 -16.86 -28.63
C ALA A 69 23.82 -17.71 -28.04
N GLU A 70 24.94 -17.06 -27.78
CA GLU A 70 25.92 -17.52 -26.80
C GLU A 70 25.21 -17.77 -25.47
N ILE A 71 25.66 -18.78 -24.74
CA ILE A 71 25.09 -19.22 -23.46
C ILE A 71 25.28 -18.06 -22.46
N GLU A 72 24.28 -17.17 -22.41
CA GLU A 72 24.05 -16.27 -21.28
C GLU A 72 23.84 -17.17 -20.07
N ASP A 73 24.85 -17.21 -19.22
CA ASP A 73 24.78 -17.82 -17.90
C ASP A 73 23.59 -17.18 -17.19
N ALA A 74 22.49 -17.92 -17.11
CA ALA A 74 21.20 -17.46 -16.60
C ALA A 74 21.40 -17.13 -15.12
N SER A 75 21.82 -15.89 -14.88
CA SER A 75 22.03 -15.34 -13.56
C SER A 75 20.70 -15.53 -12.83
N PRO A 76 20.65 -16.28 -11.71
CA PRO A 76 19.40 -16.53 -11.01
C PRO A 76 18.73 -15.18 -10.75
N SER A 77 17.47 -15.04 -11.17
CA SER A 77 16.72 -13.80 -11.00
C SER A 77 16.78 -13.39 -9.54
N LEU A 78 17.28 -12.19 -9.27
CA LEU A 78 17.39 -11.73 -7.90
C LEU A 78 15.98 -11.50 -7.35
N PRO A 79 15.73 -11.84 -6.08
CA PRO A 79 14.44 -11.60 -5.44
C PRO A 79 14.08 -10.11 -5.49
N SER A 80 12.79 -9.76 -5.34
CA SER A 80 12.34 -8.36 -5.22
C SER A 80 13.15 -7.63 -4.15
N LEU A 81 13.28 -6.29 -4.23
CA LEU A 81 14.08 -5.55 -3.23
C LEU A 81 13.58 -5.80 -1.82
N LEU A 82 12.26 -5.90 -1.64
CA LEU A 82 11.65 -6.19 -0.35
C LEU A 82 12.06 -7.58 0.15
N GLN A 83 12.00 -8.62 -0.70
CA GLN A 83 12.47 -9.95 -0.31
C GLN A 83 13.99 -9.99 -0.08
N TYR A 84 14.77 -9.23 -0.85
CA TYR A 84 16.21 -9.12 -0.64
C TYR A 84 16.51 -8.45 0.70
N VAL A 85 15.85 -7.34 1.03
CA VAL A 85 16.05 -6.61 2.29
C VAL A 85 15.50 -7.39 3.48
N ASP A 86 14.24 -7.83 3.45
CA ASP A 86 13.56 -8.43 4.61
C ASP A 86 13.95 -9.89 4.86
N HIS A 87 14.34 -10.63 3.83
CA HIS A 87 14.69 -12.06 3.97
C HIS A 87 16.19 -12.30 3.86
N VAL A 88 16.80 -11.88 2.75
CA VAL A 88 18.20 -12.24 2.45
C VAL A 88 19.18 -11.44 3.33
N LEU A 89 18.99 -10.13 3.41
CA LEU A 89 19.85 -9.26 4.20
C LEU A 89 19.61 -9.45 5.70
N MET A 90 18.37 -9.59 6.16
CA MET A 90 18.11 -9.79 7.60
C MET A 90 18.68 -11.11 8.16
N GLN A 91 18.81 -12.15 7.33
CA GLN A 91 19.38 -13.45 7.75
C GLN A 91 20.91 -13.46 7.75
N ASP A 92 21.55 -12.71 6.86
CA ASP A 92 23.00 -12.70 6.72
C ASP A 92 23.54 -11.28 6.58
N LYS A 93 23.85 -10.68 7.73
CA LYS A 93 24.45 -9.34 7.82
C LYS A 93 25.80 -9.26 7.10
N ALA A 94 26.52 -10.37 6.95
CA ALA A 94 27.81 -10.37 6.28
C ALA A 94 27.68 -10.10 4.77
N ARG A 95 26.50 -10.33 4.18
CA ARG A 95 26.25 -10.09 2.75
C ARG A 95 25.74 -8.67 2.45
N HIS A 96 25.55 -7.84 3.47
CA HIS A 96 25.17 -6.44 3.29
C HIS A 96 26.26 -5.70 2.54
N ASP A 97 25.86 -4.87 1.58
CA ASP A 97 26.75 -3.99 0.83
C ASP A 97 27.88 -4.72 0.07
N GLN A 98 27.72 -6.02 -0.17
CA GLN A 98 28.69 -6.86 -0.89
C GLN A 98 28.16 -7.24 -2.27
N PRO A 99 28.34 -6.38 -3.30
CA PRO A 99 28.02 -6.76 -4.66
C PRO A 99 28.89 -7.94 -5.11
N PRO A 100 28.40 -8.83 -6.00
CA PRO A 100 29.14 -10.01 -6.48
C PRO A 100 30.53 -9.69 -7.04
N GLN A 101 30.71 -8.47 -7.55
CA GLN A 101 31.98 -7.94 -8.00
C GLN A 101 32.31 -6.70 -7.16
N ALA A 102 33.45 -6.71 -6.47
CA ALA A 102 33.90 -5.61 -5.60
C ALA A 102 34.01 -4.25 -6.30
N GLY A 103 34.08 -4.24 -7.64
CA GLY A 103 34.12 -3.02 -8.46
C GLY A 103 32.76 -2.43 -8.83
N ARG A 104 31.62 -3.04 -8.44
CA ARG A 104 30.30 -2.51 -8.79
C ARG A 104 30.09 -1.11 -8.21
N ARG A 105 29.51 -0.26 -9.04
CA ARG A 105 29.22 1.14 -8.73
C ARG A 105 27.72 1.37 -8.80
N CYS A 106 27.24 2.32 -8.02
CA CYS A 106 25.87 2.79 -8.12
C CYS A 106 25.62 3.33 -9.52
N ILE A 107 24.57 2.84 -10.19
CA ILE A 107 24.20 3.32 -11.54
C ILE A 107 23.72 4.78 -11.58
N ILE A 108 23.45 5.40 -10.43
CA ILE A 108 22.97 6.79 -10.33
C ILE A 108 24.13 7.74 -10.01
N CYS A 109 24.88 7.51 -8.94
CA CYS A 109 25.96 8.43 -8.53
C CYS A 109 27.36 7.98 -8.95
N ASN A 110 27.50 6.82 -9.60
CA ASN A 110 28.77 6.23 -10.06
C ASN A 110 29.84 6.05 -8.96
N LEU A 111 29.41 5.94 -7.69
CA LEU A 111 30.30 5.66 -6.55
C LEU A 111 30.15 4.21 -6.13
N GLN A 112 31.21 3.63 -5.55
CA GLN A 112 31.14 2.33 -4.88
C GLN A 112 30.33 2.44 -3.57
N TRP A 113 29.92 1.29 -3.05
CA TRP A 113 29.09 1.18 -1.84
C TRP A 113 29.70 1.94 -0.63
N ASP A 114 31.02 1.85 -0.46
CA ASP A 114 31.79 2.45 0.65
C ASP A 114 32.27 3.89 0.37
N LYS A 115 32.08 4.41 -0.85
CA LYS A 115 32.55 5.74 -1.25
C LYS A 115 31.47 6.82 -1.25
N ALA A 116 30.23 6.49 -0.92
CA ALA A 116 29.16 7.47 -0.84
C ALA A 116 29.41 8.47 0.32
N SER A 117 29.15 9.75 0.06
CA SER A 117 29.30 10.82 1.06
C SER A 117 28.44 10.63 2.31
N VAL A 118 27.29 9.98 2.15
CA VAL A 118 26.43 9.54 3.26
C VAL A 118 26.30 8.04 3.11
N PRO A 119 26.72 7.25 4.11
CA PRO A 119 26.55 5.80 4.10
C PRO A 119 25.08 5.43 3.93
N SER A 120 24.81 4.48 3.06
CA SER A 120 23.48 3.89 2.88
C SER A 120 23.65 2.49 2.31
N THR A 121 22.71 1.59 2.60
CA THR A 121 22.73 0.22 2.08
C THR A 121 22.87 0.21 0.56
N PHE A 122 23.63 -0.73 0.03
CA PHE A 122 23.89 -0.92 -1.38
C PHE A 122 23.19 -2.19 -1.83
N LEU A 123 22.26 -2.03 -2.77
CA LEU A 123 21.25 -3.03 -3.08
C LEU A 123 21.19 -3.30 -4.57
N PRO A 124 20.95 -4.56 -5.00
CA PRO A 124 20.60 -4.85 -6.38
C PRO A 124 19.16 -4.42 -6.67
N LEU A 125 18.95 -3.83 -7.85
CA LEU A 125 17.64 -3.59 -8.41
C LEU A 125 17.15 -4.84 -9.12
N SER A 126 15.95 -5.29 -8.77
CA SER A 126 15.30 -6.38 -9.48
C SER A 126 14.39 -5.79 -10.58
N PRO A 127 14.27 -6.43 -11.76
CA PRO A 127 14.90 -7.70 -12.18
C PRO A 127 16.26 -7.55 -12.88
N CYS A 128 16.76 -6.33 -13.07
CA CYS A 128 17.92 -6.06 -13.94
C CYS A 128 19.30 -6.23 -13.30
N ASN A 129 19.37 -6.53 -12.00
CA ASN A 129 20.59 -6.74 -11.20
C ASN A 129 21.59 -5.57 -11.21
N HIS A 130 21.16 -4.36 -11.56
CA HIS A 130 21.96 -3.15 -11.41
C HIS A 130 22.00 -2.72 -9.96
N TRP A 131 23.17 -2.29 -9.46
CA TRP A 131 23.32 -1.95 -8.05
C TRP A 131 23.15 -0.45 -7.81
N VAL A 132 22.51 -0.11 -6.70
CA VAL A 132 22.27 1.28 -6.29
C VAL A 132 22.50 1.47 -4.80
N HIS A 133 22.96 2.67 -4.43
CA HIS A 133 22.80 3.13 -3.06
C HIS A 133 21.33 3.36 -2.77
N TYR A 134 20.89 2.96 -1.59
CA TYR A 134 19.49 3.02 -1.22
C TYR A 134 18.94 4.45 -1.24
N ARG A 135 19.74 5.41 -0.80
CA ARG A 135 19.42 6.84 -0.90
C ARG A 135 19.22 7.30 -2.35
N CYS A 136 19.99 6.75 -3.28
CA CYS A 136 19.90 7.10 -4.70
C CYS A 136 18.64 6.50 -5.31
N LEU A 137 18.25 5.29 -4.91
CA LEU A 137 16.95 4.71 -5.29
C LEU A 137 15.79 5.57 -4.79
N ILE A 138 15.84 6.01 -3.52
CA ILE A 138 14.81 6.90 -2.95
C ILE A 138 14.72 8.20 -3.75
N TRP A 139 15.86 8.83 -4.03
CA TRP A 139 15.89 10.05 -4.85
C TRP A 139 15.32 9.81 -6.27
N LEU A 140 15.65 8.67 -6.89
CA LEU A 140 15.13 8.31 -8.21
C LEU A 140 13.61 8.10 -8.18
N ALA A 141 13.12 7.30 -7.22
CA ALA A 141 11.71 6.94 -7.09
C ALA A 141 10.80 8.11 -6.71
N THR A 142 11.35 9.10 -6.01
CA THR A 142 10.63 10.33 -5.58
C THR A 142 10.85 11.50 -6.54
N GLY A 143 11.62 11.32 -7.62
CA GLY A 143 11.87 12.37 -8.61
C GLY A 143 10.82 12.43 -9.72
N ASP A 144 10.74 13.57 -10.39
CA ASP A 144 9.92 13.78 -11.61
C ASP A 144 10.53 13.20 -12.90
N GLY A 145 11.64 12.46 -12.77
CA GLY A 145 12.39 11.97 -13.92
C GLY A 145 11.66 10.86 -14.70
N PRO A 146 12.00 10.67 -15.98
CA PRO A 146 11.48 9.56 -16.79
C PRO A 146 11.89 8.16 -16.28
N HIS A 147 12.82 8.11 -15.33
CA HIS A 147 13.36 6.88 -14.73
C HIS A 147 12.80 6.59 -13.32
N ARG A 148 11.78 7.32 -12.85
CA ARG A 148 11.26 7.15 -11.49
C ARG A 148 10.78 5.72 -11.17
N ASP A 149 10.34 5.00 -12.19
CA ASP A 149 9.85 3.62 -12.10
C ASP A 149 10.69 2.64 -12.92
N LYS A 150 11.92 3.03 -13.27
CA LYS A 150 12.78 2.26 -14.16
C LYS A 150 14.22 2.30 -13.68
N CYS A 151 14.97 1.27 -14.00
CA CYS A 151 16.41 1.29 -13.84
C CYS A 151 17.03 2.44 -14.67
N TYR A 152 17.84 3.28 -14.03
CA TYR A 152 18.50 4.42 -14.69
C TYR A 152 19.46 3.98 -15.81
N ALA A 153 20.05 2.79 -15.70
CA ALA A 153 21.02 2.28 -16.67
C ALA A 153 20.37 1.61 -17.88
N CYS A 154 19.36 0.75 -17.66
CA CYS A 154 18.80 -0.12 -18.71
C CYS A 154 17.32 0.09 -19.00
N ASN A 155 16.66 1.05 -18.33
CA ASN A 155 15.24 1.36 -18.48
C ASN A 155 14.26 0.21 -18.15
N THR A 156 14.75 -0.90 -17.62
CA THR A 156 13.90 -2.00 -17.14
C THR A 156 12.96 -1.47 -16.05
N PRO A 157 11.63 -1.68 -16.18
CA PRO A 157 10.69 -1.34 -15.12
C PRO A 157 11.12 -1.99 -13.80
N LEU A 158 11.12 -1.20 -12.73
CA LEU A 158 11.34 -1.71 -11.38
C LEU A 158 10.03 -2.28 -10.85
N TYR A 159 10.12 -3.22 -9.91
CA TYR A 159 8.93 -3.72 -9.24
C TYR A 159 8.24 -2.59 -8.47
N GLU A 160 6.90 -2.58 -8.50
CA GLU A 160 6.10 -1.58 -7.77
C GLU A 160 6.47 -1.57 -6.28
N TRP A 161 6.77 -2.73 -5.71
CA TRP A 161 7.26 -2.92 -4.34
C TRP A 161 8.55 -2.14 -4.04
N ASP A 162 9.46 -2.03 -4.99
CA ASP A 162 10.72 -1.30 -4.82
C ASP A 162 10.44 0.22 -4.71
N GLY A 163 9.50 0.72 -5.53
CA GLY A 163 9.04 2.11 -5.48
C GLY A 163 8.28 2.43 -4.19
N ILE A 164 7.40 1.53 -3.73
CA ILE A 164 6.63 1.69 -2.49
C ILE A 164 7.54 1.64 -1.26
N SER A 165 8.53 0.76 -1.26
CA SER A 165 9.54 0.67 -0.19
C SER A 165 10.35 1.97 -0.13
N ALA A 166 10.81 2.45 -1.29
CA ALA A 166 11.54 3.70 -1.40
C ALA A 166 10.72 4.88 -0.86
N LEU A 167 9.45 5.00 -1.24
CA LEU A 167 8.55 6.06 -0.75
C LEU A 167 8.30 5.96 0.75
N THR A 168 7.96 4.77 1.25
CA THR A 168 7.70 4.53 2.68
C THR A 168 8.89 4.97 3.52
N LEU A 169 10.10 4.66 3.06
CA LEU A 169 11.31 5.01 3.77
C LEU A 169 11.69 6.47 3.63
N ALA A 170 11.47 7.09 2.47
CA ALA A 170 11.63 8.52 2.31
C ALA A 170 10.82 9.28 3.38
N THR A 171 9.55 8.89 3.54
CA THR A 171 8.64 9.48 4.54
C THR A 171 9.11 9.24 5.99
N ARG A 172 9.64 8.05 6.31
CA ARG A 172 10.08 7.71 7.68
C ARG A 172 11.44 8.29 8.07
N THR A 173 12.33 8.47 7.11
CA THR A 173 13.74 8.85 7.36
C THR A 173 14.00 10.34 7.14
N SER A 174 12.98 11.11 6.75
CA SER A 174 13.13 12.52 6.35
C SER A 174 14.18 12.71 5.26
N LEU A 175 14.42 11.68 4.43
CA LEU A 175 15.30 11.80 3.29
C LEU A 175 14.69 12.78 2.29
N PRO A 176 15.51 13.63 1.64
CA PRO A 176 15.00 14.61 0.70
C PRO A 176 14.32 13.89 -0.48
N MET A 177 13.01 14.11 -0.61
CA MET A 177 12.23 13.69 -1.76
C MET A 177 12.41 14.69 -2.90
N GLY A 178 12.31 14.22 -4.15
CA GLY A 178 12.28 15.10 -5.31
C GLY A 178 11.27 16.22 -5.09
N HIS A 179 11.69 17.47 -5.33
CA HIS A 179 10.79 18.62 -5.28
C HIS A 179 10.07 18.69 -6.61
N SER A 180 9.20 17.71 -6.85
CA SER A 180 8.31 17.76 -7.99
C SER A 180 7.32 18.88 -7.75
N ARG A 181 7.49 19.98 -8.51
CA ARG A 181 6.51 21.06 -8.53
C ARG A 181 5.30 20.54 -9.30
N ILE A 182 4.49 19.74 -8.64
CA ILE A 182 3.17 19.37 -9.14
C ILE A 182 2.31 20.63 -8.96
N THR A 183 2.22 21.46 -9.99
CA THR A 183 1.19 22.51 -10.06
C THR A 183 -0.16 21.83 -10.27
N THR A 184 -0.71 21.23 -9.22
CA THR A 184 -2.13 20.86 -9.19
C THR A 184 -2.91 22.08 -8.72
N SER A 185 -3.44 22.85 -9.67
CA SER A 185 -4.52 23.79 -9.38
C SER A 185 -5.79 22.99 -9.11
N SER A 186 -5.91 22.40 -7.91
CA SER A 186 -7.20 21.87 -7.46
C SER A 186 -8.13 23.06 -7.22
N SER A 187 -9.23 23.13 -7.95
CA SER A 187 -10.19 24.24 -7.91
C SER A 187 -10.90 24.43 -6.58
N ASP A 188 -10.84 23.45 -5.67
CA ASP A 188 -11.64 23.44 -4.43
C ASP A 188 -10.84 23.63 -3.14
N THR A 189 -9.51 23.60 -3.20
CA THR A 189 -8.66 23.88 -2.05
C THR A 189 -7.48 24.72 -2.47
N ASP A 190 -7.47 25.98 -2.06
CA ASP A 190 -6.44 27.00 -2.33
C ASP A 190 -5.13 26.71 -1.57
N VAL A 191 -4.81 25.43 -1.39
CA VAL A 191 -3.56 24.94 -0.81
C VAL A 191 -2.70 24.50 -1.97
N ALA A 192 -1.70 25.33 -2.32
CA ALA A 192 -0.65 24.91 -3.23
C ALA A 192 0.06 23.70 -2.61
N VAL A 193 -0.20 22.52 -3.15
CA VAL A 193 0.54 21.31 -2.79
C VAL A 193 1.92 21.44 -3.43
N VAL A 194 2.97 21.51 -2.61
CA VAL A 194 4.33 21.81 -3.08
C VAL A 194 5.21 20.56 -3.17
N SER A 195 4.77 19.43 -2.57
CA SER A 195 5.56 18.20 -2.53
C SER A 195 4.72 16.91 -2.48
N ASP A 196 5.33 15.78 -2.87
CA ASP A 196 4.78 14.43 -2.69
C ASP A 196 4.44 14.12 -1.22
N LYS A 197 5.17 14.74 -0.28
CA LYS A 197 4.87 14.65 1.14
C LYS A 197 3.53 15.29 1.46
N ASP A 198 3.28 16.50 0.95
CA ASP A 198 2.01 17.21 1.16
C ASP A 198 0.85 16.42 0.54
N LEU A 199 1.07 15.80 -0.64
CA LEU A 199 0.08 14.90 -1.26
C LEU A 199 -0.23 13.71 -0.35
N TYR A 200 0.79 13.04 0.19
CA TYR A 200 0.60 11.91 1.09
C TYR A 200 -0.11 12.31 2.39
N GLU A 201 0.27 13.43 3.00
CA GLU A 201 -0.39 13.96 4.19
C GLU A 201 -1.85 14.32 3.90
N GLN A 202 -2.11 14.96 2.75
CA GLN A 202 -3.46 15.28 2.31
C GLN A 202 -4.29 14.00 2.06
N GLU A 203 -3.71 12.98 1.41
CA GLU A 203 -4.36 11.67 1.23
C GLU A 203 -4.69 11.02 2.57
N CYS A 204 -3.77 11.06 3.53
CA CYS A 204 -4.01 10.55 4.88
C CYS A 204 -5.17 11.26 5.57
N LEU A 205 -5.27 12.59 5.44
CA LEU A 205 -6.39 13.36 5.98
C LEU A 205 -7.72 12.96 5.32
N PHE A 206 -7.75 12.81 3.99
CA PHE A 206 -8.95 12.35 3.30
C PHE A 206 -9.39 10.95 3.73
N ILE A 207 -8.44 10.04 3.93
CA ILE A 207 -8.74 8.69 4.44
C ILE A 207 -9.35 8.78 5.84
N ASP A 208 -8.74 9.54 6.75
CA ASP A 208 -9.21 9.67 8.13
C ASP A 208 -10.62 10.30 8.18
N ASP A 209 -10.88 11.35 7.39
CA ASP A 209 -12.19 12.00 7.28
C ASP A 209 -13.26 11.05 6.70
N THR A 210 -12.91 10.27 5.68
CA THR A 210 -13.83 9.30 5.04
C THR A 210 -14.19 8.17 6.00
N ILE A 211 -13.21 7.66 6.75
CA ILE A 211 -13.42 6.65 7.79
C ILE A 211 -14.39 7.18 8.84
N ALA A 212 -14.14 8.38 9.38
CA ALA A 212 -15.00 8.97 10.40
C ALA A 212 -16.44 9.14 9.90
N HIS A 213 -16.61 9.67 8.68
CA HIS A 213 -17.93 9.85 8.07
C HIS A 213 -18.69 8.52 7.93
N ARG A 214 -18.04 7.49 7.37
CA ARG A 214 -18.67 6.19 7.14
C ARG A 214 -18.94 5.44 8.43
N PHE A 215 -18.03 5.49 9.39
CA PHE A 215 -18.21 4.86 10.69
C PHE A 215 -19.44 5.41 11.42
N PHE A 216 -19.59 6.73 11.51
CA PHE A 216 -20.78 7.32 12.14
C PHE A 216 -22.07 7.03 11.37
N GLY A 217 -21.99 6.91 10.03
CA GLY A 217 -23.11 6.42 9.23
C GLY A 217 -23.54 5.00 9.61
N GLN A 218 -22.57 4.12 9.86
CA GLN A 218 -22.82 2.71 10.21
C GLN A 218 -23.42 2.53 11.61
N LEU A 219 -23.11 3.42 12.56
CA LEU A 219 -23.73 3.38 13.91
C LEU A 219 -25.26 3.52 13.90
N THR A 220 -25.83 4.08 12.82
CA THR A 220 -27.29 4.27 12.67
C THR A 220 -27.98 3.15 11.89
N ARG A 221 -27.21 2.19 11.35
CA ARG A 221 -27.73 1.09 10.55
C ARG A 221 -27.99 -0.12 11.42
N LEU A 222 -28.99 -0.91 11.04
CA LEU A 222 -29.23 -2.21 11.65
C LEU A 222 -28.16 -3.20 11.19
N THR A 223 -27.61 -3.96 12.13
CA THR A 223 -26.47 -4.85 11.92
C THR A 223 -26.89 -6.31 12.04
N GLY A 224 -26.17 -7.20 11.35
CA GLY A 224 -26.39 -8.65 11.47
C GLY A 224 -25.68 -9.31 12.66
N PHE A 225 -24.84 -8.58 13.39
CA PHE A 225 -24.06 -9.10 14.52
C PHE A 225 -24.91 -9.26 15.79
N SER A 226 -24.61 -10.29 16.58
CA SER A 226 -25.42 -10.65 17.75
C SER A 226 -25.28 -9.67 18.92
N ASP A 227 -24.14 -8.99 18.98
CA ASP A 227 -23.81 -7.95 19.96
C ASP A 227 -24.28 -6.54 19.55
N ASN A 228 -25.00 -6.43 18.43
CA ASN A 228 -25.44 -5.17 17.81
C ASN A 228 -24.29 -4.20 17.46
N SER A 229 -23.07 -4.72 17.28
CA SER A 229 -21.93 -3.90 16.85
C SER A 229 -22.06 -3.48 15.37
N PRO A 230 -21.58 -2.26 15.01
CA PRO A 230 -21.68 -1.76 13.64
C PRO A 230 -20.93 -2.65 12.65
N ASP A 231 -21.42 -2.75 11.41
CA ASP A 231 -20.76 -3.55 10.39
C ASP A 231 -19.47 -2.88 9.88
N LEU A 232 -18.35 -3.25 10.49
CA LEU A 232 -17.03 -2.72 10.17
C LEU A 232 -16.50 -3.20 8.81
N VAL A 233 -16.94 -4.37 8.33
CA VAL A 233 -16.56 -4.87 7.01
C VAL A 233 -17.21 -4.00 5.94
N GLN A 234 -18.53 -3.78 6.06
CA GLN A 234 -19.24 -2.87 5.16
C GLN A 234 -18.74 -1.43 5.29
N CYS A 235 -18.42 -0.98 6.51
CA CYS A 235 -17.81 0.34 6.73
C CYS A 235 -16.51 0.50 5.92
N TYR A 236 -15.65 -0.51 5.96
CA TYR A 236 -14.38 -0.51 5.25
C TYR A 236 -14.58 -0.50 3.73
N ASP A 237 -15.49 -1.32 3.21
CA ASP A 237 -15.80 -1.35 1.78
C ASP A 237 -16.41 -0.03 1.30
N ASP A 238 -17.31 0.57 2.08
CA ASP A 238 -17.89 1.89 1.79
C ASP A 238 -16.80 2.98 1.73
N VAL A 239 -15.80 2.93 2.62
CA VAL A 239 -14.65 3.86 2.61
C VAL A 239 -13.83 3.69 1.33
N LEU A 240 -13.50 2.46 0.93
CA LEU A 240 -12.74 2.21 -0.30
C LEU A 240 -13.51 2.68 -1.55
N ASN A 241 -14.81 2.44 -1.59
CA ASN A 241 -15.68 2.87 -2.69
C ASN A 241 -15.72 4.41 -2.81
N ASP A 242 -15.84 5.12 -1.68
CA ASP A 242 -15.81 6.57 -1.66
C ASP A 242 -14.47 7.14 -2.11
N LEU A 243 -13.36 6.60 -1.60
CA LEU A 243 -12.02 7.01 -2.02
C LEU A 243 -11.81 6.79 -3.52
N SER A 244 -12.25 5.64 -4.04
CA SER A 244 -12.23 5.34 -5.46
C SER A 244 -13.07 6.32 -6.29
N ALA A 245 -14.31 6.60 -5.86
CA ALA A 245 -15.18 7.58 -6.52
C ALA A 245 -14.60 9.01 -6.50
N MET A 246 -13.82 9.35 -5.48
CA MET A 246 -13.07 10.61 -5.40
C MET A 246 -11.77 10.61 -6.22
N GLY A 247 -11.44 9.52 -6.93
CA GLY A 247 -10.20 9.40 -7.70
C GLY A 247 -8.94 9.31 -6.84
N ARG A 248 -9.04 8.77 -5.62
CA ARG A 248 -7.95 8.57 -4.65
C ARG A 248 -7.58 7.10 -4.56
N PRO A 249 -6.28 6.72 -4.51
CA PRO A 249 -5.13 7.60 -4.34
C PRO A 249 -4.69 8.26 -5.64
N GLN A 250 -4.10 9.44 -5.50
CA GLN A 250 -3.40 10.14 -6.57
C GLN A 250 -1.97 9.60 -6.74
N SER A 251 -1.39 9.05 -5.66
CA SER A 251 -0.10 8.36 -5.70
C SER A 251 -0.03 7.36 -6.85
N LYS A 252 0.99 7.49 -7.70
CA LYS A 252 1.18 6.65 -8.90
C LYS A 252 1.32 5.16 -8.55
N TRP A 253 1.90 4.86 -7.40
CA TRP A 253 2.24 3.50 -6.98
C TRP A 253 1.13 2.79 -6.21
N LEU A 254 0.14 3.54 -5.75
CA LEU A 254 -0.99 3.01 -4.98
C LEU A 254 -2.29 3.01 -5.81
N ARG A 255 -2.21 3.29 -7.11
CA ARG A 255 -3.39 3.43 -7.96
C ARG A 255 -4.20 2.14 -8.03
N TRP A 256 -5.53 2.29 -8.06
CA TRP A 256 -6.48 1.19 -8.23
C TRP A 256 -6.30 0.37 -9.50
N ASN A 257 -5.72 0.97 -10.55
CA ASN A 257 -5.53 0.30 -11.84
C ASN A 257 -4.37 -0.72 -11.82
N THR A 258 -3.60 -0.78 -10.73
CA THR A 258 -2.57 -1.79 -10.50
C THR A 258 -3.05 -2.76 -9.43
N TYR A 259 -2.80 -4.05 -9.62
CA TYR A 259 -3.19 -5.07 -8.64
C TYR A 259 -2.56 -4.80 -7.28
N ASN A 260 -1.25 -4.55 -7.25
CA ASN A 260 -0.50 -4.30 -6.02
C ASN A 260 -0.80 -2.95 -5.41
N GLY A 261 -0.93 -1.88 -6.22
CA GLY A 261 -1.36 -0.59 -5.71
C GLY A 261 -2.72 -0.66 -5.02
N CYS A 262 -3.68 -1.39 -5.59
CA CYS A 262 -4.99 -1.64 -4.97
C CYS A 262 -4.87 -2.36 -3.61
N LEU A 263 -4.11 -3.45 -3.54
CA LEU A 263 -3.91 -4.19 -2.28
C LEU A 263 -3.23 -3.34 -1.21
N LEU A 264 -2.21 -2.57 -1.59
CA LEU A 264 -1.44 -1.74 -0.68
C LEU A 264 -2.22 -0.55 -0.18
N PHE A 265 -2.96 0.12 -1.07
CA PHE A 265 -3.82 1.21 -0.66
C PHE A 265 -4.94 0.72 0.26
N SER A 266 -5.54 -0.42 -0.06
CA SER A 266 -6.51 -1.10 0.80
C SER A 266 -5.91 -1.35 2.20
N MET A 267 -4.68 -1.87 2.27
CA MET A 267 -3.98 -2.09 3.54
C MET A 267 -3.68 -0.78 4.29
N LEU A 268 -3.33 0.30 3.58
CA LEU A 268 -3.16 1.62 4.20
C LEU A 268 -4.46 2.11 4.85
N VAL A 269 -5.58 2.00 4.14
CA VAL A 269 -6.91 2.35 4.67
C VAL A 269 -7.26 1.48 5.87
N ALA A 270 -6.98 0.17 5.81
CA ALA A 270 -7.21 -0.74 6.93
C ALA A 270 -6.41 -0.35 8.18
N ILE A 271 -5.13 0.01 8.02
CA ILE A 271 -4.27 0.48 9.12
C ILE A 271 -4.83 1.78 9.72
N LYS A 272 -5.24 2.73 8.88
CA LYS A 272 -5.83 4.00 9.32
C LYS A 272 -7.14 3.78 10.08
N MET A 273 -8.01 2.93 9.56
CA MET A 273 -9.27 2.57 10.21
C MET A 273 -9.03 1.86 11.55
N ARG A 274 -8.05 0.94 11.62
CA ARG A 274 -7.63 0.30 12.88
C ARG A 274 -7.27 1.34 13.94
N ARG A 275 -6.43 2.30 13.55
CA ARG A 275 -5.95 3.36 14.44
C ARG A 275 -7.10 4.24 14.91
N PHE A 276 -7.96 4.69 13.99
CA PHE A 276 -9.15 5.47 14.31
C PHE A 276 -10.04 4.76 15.34
N LEU A 277 -10.34 3.48 15.12
CA LEU A 277 -11.17 2.67 16.02
C LEU A 277 -10.52 2.47 17.41
N LEU A 278 -9.21 2.20 17.46
CA LEU A 278 -8.49 2.02 18.72
C LEU A 278 -8.39 3.31 19.53
N GLU A 279 -8.10 4.44 18.87
CA GLU A 279 -7.88 5.73 19.54
C GLU A 279 -9.18 6.39 19.99
N HIS A 280 -10.27 6.23 19.23
CA HIS A 280 -11.53 6.94 19.47
C HIS A 280 -12.68 6.05 19.94
N HIS A 281 -12.64 4.75 19.66
CA HIS A 281 -13.78 3.84 19.85
C HIS A 281 -13.36 2.49 20.46
N GLY A 282 -12.48 2.52 21.46
CA GLY A 282 -11.83 1.31 22.01
C GLY A 282 -12.75 0.20 22.52
N LEU A 283 -14.03 0.47 22.78
CA LEU A 283 -15.04 -0.56 23.11
C LEU A 283 -15.29 -1.52 21.95
N ILE A 284 -15.07 -1.07 20.70
CA ILE A 284 -15.34 -1.87 19.51
C ILE A 284 -14.39 -3.06 19.37
N VAL A 285 -13.21 -3.02 19.98
CA VAL A 285 -12.17 -4.07 19.86
C VAL A 285 -12.65 -5.44 20.38
N ARG A 286 -13.70 -5.45 21.21
CA ARG A 286 -14.24 -6.67 21.83
C ARG A 286 -15.50 -7.18 21.14
N THR A 287 -15.86 -6.63 19.98
CA THR A 287 -17.09 -6.98 19.28
C THR A 287 -16.88 -8.05 18.20
N GLU A 288 -17.96 -8.69 17.78
CA GLU A 288 -17.99 -9.61 16.65
C GLU A 288 -17.56 -8.90 15.36
N ALA A 289 -18.05 -7.68 15.14
CA ALA A 289 -17.69 -6.89 13.95
C ALA A 289 -16.19 -6.59 13.87
N TRP A 290 -15.53 -6.31 15.00
CA TRP A 290 -14.08 -6.12 15.03
C TRP A 290 -13.33 -7.39 14.64
N THR A 291 -13.77 -8.53 15.18
CA THR A 291 -13.16 -9.83 14.86
C THR A 291 -13.27 -10.14 13.38
N ALA A 292 -14.48 -9.99 12.81
CA ALA A 292 -14.73 -10.22 11.39
C ALA A 292 -13.88 -9.31 10.49
N TRP A 293 -13.81 -8.02 10.83
CA TRP A 293 -13.00 -7.06 10.07
C TRP A 293 -11.49 -7.32 10.20
N GLU A 294 -10.98 -7.67 11.39
CA GLU A 294 -9.57 -8.03 11.57
C GLU A 294 -9.19 -9.32 10.81
N ASP A 295 -10.09 -10.30 10.71
CA ASP A 295 -9.88 -11.49 9.87
C ASP A 295 -9.77 -11.13 8.38
N GLY A 296 -10.59 -10.19 7.91
CA GLY A 296 -10.45 -9.59 6.59
C GLY A 296 -9.09 -8.92 6.39
N CYS A 297 -8.63 -8.14 7.38
CA CYS A 297 -7.31 -7.50 7.34
C CYS A 297 -6.16 -8.51 7.29
N ARG A 298 -6.21 -9.58 8.09
CA ARG A 298 -5.23 -10.68 8.06
C ARG A 298 -5.21 -11.37 6.70
N SER A 299 -6.37 -11.58 6.09
CA SER A 299 -6.50 -12.17 4.76
C SER A 299 -5.89 -11.27 3.67
N LEU A 300 -6.14 -9.96 3.74
CA LEU A 300 -5.51 -8.99 2.85
C LEU A 300 -3.98 -8.97 3.00
N GLN A 301 -3.48 -8.99 4.25
CA GLN A 301 -2.05 -9.06 4.54
C GLN A 301 -1.43 -10.33 3.95
N LYS A 302 -2.09 -11.47 4.12
CA LYS A 302 -1.64 -12.74 3.56
C LYS A 302 -1.51 -12.66 2.04
N ARG A 303 -2.50 -12.10 1.33
CA ARG A 303 -2.45 -11.91 -0.13
C ARG A 303 -1.31 -11.01 -0.58
N ILE A 304 -1.04 -9.94 0.16
CA ILE A 304 0.12 -9.08 -0.10
C ILE A 304 1.42 -9.87 0.03
N LEU A 305 1.58 -10.65 1.11
CA LEU A 305 2.77 -11.47 1.33
C LEU A 305 2.92 -12.58 0.29
N GLU A 306 1.82 -13.17 -0.16
CA GLU A 306 1.80 -14.15 -1.25
C GLU A 306 2.29 -13.51 -2.55
N ASP A 307 1.79 -12.32 -2.92
CA ASP A 307 2.24 -11.60 -4.12
C ASP A 307 3.75 -11.30 -4.08
N VAL A 308 4.22 -10.76 -2.95
CA VAL A 308 5.64 -10.44 -2.71
C VAL A 308 6.54 -11.69 -2.83
N HIS A 309 6.04 -12.87 -2.46
CA HIS A 309 6.81 -14.11 -2.46
C HIS A 309 6.64 -14.97 -3.73
N MET A 310 5.53 -14.84 -4.45
CA MET A 310 5.17 -15.66 -5.62
C MET A 310 5.85 -15.20 -6.93
N ASP A 311 6.51 -14.05 -6.93
CA ASP A 311 7.27 -13.50 -8.07
C ASP A 311 8.53 -14.33 -8.46
N ARG A 312 8.57 -15.61 -8.06
CA ARG A 312 9.65 -16.58 -8.29
C ARG A 312 9.37 -17.61 -9.39
N GLY A 313 8.16 -17.66 -9.97
CA GLY A 313 7.72 -18.87 -10.66
C GLY A 313 7.23 -18.72 -12.09
N SER A 314 6.57 -17.61 -12.45
CA SER A 314 5.99 -17.48 -13.79
C SER A 314 7.00 -16.95 -14.79
N GLY A 315 8.03 -17.76 -15.05
CA GLY A 315 8.55 -17.89 -16.41
C GLY A 315 7.46 -18.48 -17.30
N LEU A 316 6.40 -17.70 -17.55
CA LEU A 316 5.56 -17.91 -18.72
C LEU A 316 6.31 -17.21 -19.86
N PRO A 317 6.85 -17.96 -20.83
CA PRO A 317 7.44 -17.35 -22.01
C PRO A 317 6.33 -16.56 -22.72
N ASN A 318 6.65 -15.31 -23.08
CA ASN A 318 5.90 -14.58 -24.10
C ASN A 318 5.97 -15.34 -25.44
#